data_AF-A0A969ESR7-F1
#
_entry.id   AF-A0A969ESR7-F1
#
_cell.length_a   1.000
_cell.length_b   1.000
_cell.length_c   1.000
_cell.angle_alpha   90.00
_cell.angle_beta   90.00
_cell.angle_gamma   90.00
#
_symmetry.space_group_name_H-M   'P 1'
#
loop_
_entity.id
_entity.type
_entity.pdbx_description
1 polymer ?
#
loop_
_entity_poly.entity_id
_entity_poly.type
_entity_poly.pdbx_seq_one_letter_code
_entity_poly.pdbx_strand_id
1 'polypeptide(L)'
;MDYTRKKQAADPGNAPDEWVTDTLVAQAHARREGEEYPTPEWLLKNLPVLLRGLCDFTLSGQASALEIAQVLASLIDAVENVKVDKPTQH
;
A
#
# COMPACT_ATOMS: atom_id res chain seq x y z
N MET A 1 44.85 14.67 16.71
CA MET A 1 43.37 14.76 16.72
C MET A 1 42.91 14.11 15.44
N ASP A 2 42.76 12.80 15.52
CA ASP A 2 42.56 11.91 14.39
C ASP A 2 41.07 11.78 14.12
N TYR A 3 40.63 12.31 12.98
CA TYR A 3 39.27 12.14 12.47
C TYR A 3 39.12 10.74 11.88
N THR A 4 39.20 9.72 12.73
CA THR A 4 38.77 8.36 12.36
C THR A 4 37.25 8.35 12.35
N ARG A 5 36.68 8.81 11.23
CA ARG A 5 35.27 8.57 10.85
C ARG A 5 35.07 7.05 10.89
N LYS A 6 34.60 6.54 12.03
CA LYS A 6 34.00 5.21 12.12
C LYS A 6 32.86 5.22 11.09
N LYS A 7 33.08 4.59 9.93
CA LYS A 7 31.99 4.00 9.17
C LYS A 7 31.37 3.01 10.15
N GLN A 8 30.28 3.40 10.80
CA GLN A 8 29.29 2.44 11.26
C GLN A 8 28.92 1.68 9.99
N ALA A 9 29.49 0.48 9.85
CA ALA A 9 28.92 -0.51 8.96
C ALA A 9 27.49 -0.69 9.47
N ALA A 10 26.53 -0.19 8.69
CA ALA A 10 25.17 -0.66 8.81
C ALA A 10 25.26 -2.18 8.68
N ASP A 11 24.94 -2.88 9.76
CA ASP A 11 24.73 -4.30 9.76
C ASP A 11 23.62 -4.58 8.73
N PRO A 12 23.90 -5.27 7.61
CA PRO A 12 22.88 -5.56 6.60
C PRO A 12 21.85 -6.60 7.09
N GLY A 13 21.93 -7.05 8.35
CA GLY A 13 21.07 -8.06 8.94
C GLY A 13 20.00 -7.57 9.92
N ASN A 14 19.74 -6.25 10.03
CA ASN A 14 18.74 -5.75 10.98
C ASN A 14 17.77 -4.72 10.37
N ALA A 15 17.15 -5.08 9.24
CA ALA A 15 15.77 -4.65 8.98
C ALA A 15 14.85 -5.52 9.86
N PRO A 16 13.91 -4.96 10.64
CA PRO A 16 12.89 -5.80 11.28
C PRO A 16 12.20 -6.59 10.17
N ASP A 17 11.98 -7.91 10.36
CA ASP A 17 11.28 -8.83 9.44
C ASP A 17 10.37 -8.06 8.48
N GLU A 18 10.87 -7.90 7.25
CA GLU A 18 10.48 -6.83 6.34
C GLU A 18 8.96 -6.83 6.13
N TRP A 19 8.33 -5.68 6.33
CA TRP A 19 6.99 -5.45 5.80
C TRP A 19 7.09 -5.46 4.27
N VAL A 20 7.08 -6.65 3.69
CA VAL A 20 7.02 -6.87 2.24
C VAL A 20 5.63 -6.43 1.78
N THR A 21 5.56 -5.73 0.64
CA THR A 21 4.30 -5.27 0.05
C THR A 21 3.26 -6.39 -0.01
N ASP A 22 3.66 -7.60 -0.40
CA ASP A 22 2.80 -8.78 -0.47
C ASP A 22 2.17 -9.16 0.88
N THR A 23 2.91 -9.02 1.99
CA THR A 23 2.38 -9.27 3.34
C THR A 23 1.34 -8.22 3.73
N LEU A 24 1.56 -6.95 3.36
CA LEU A 24 0.58 -5.89 3.59
C LEU A 24 -0.67 -6.05 2.72
N VAL A 25 -0.51 -6.50 1.48
CA VAL A 25 -1.63 -6.81 0.58
C VAL A 25 -2.44 -7.98 1.12
N ALA A 26 -1.78 -9.07 1.54
CA ALA A 26 -2.46 -10.20 2.19
C ALA A 26 -3.21 -9.77 3.48
N GLN A 27 -2.64 -8.85 4.25
CA GLN A 27 -3.30 -8.30 5.43
C GLN A 27 -4.50 -7.40 5.06
N ALA A 28 -4.37 -6.56 4.02
CA ALA A 28 -5.47 -5.75 3.52
C ALA A 28 -6.63 -6.63 3.05
N HIS A 29 -6.31 -7.70 2.32
CA HIS A 29 -7.27 -8.71 1.90
C HIS A 29 -7.99 -9.37 3.08
N ALA A 30 -7.23 -9.83 4.09
CA ALA A 30 -7.80 -10.47 5.28
C ALA A 30 -8.68 -9.51 6.12
N ARG A 31 -8.43 -8.20 6.08
CA ARG A 31 -9.26 -7.21 6.79
C ARG A 31 -10.61 -6.95 6.12
N ARG A 32 -10.78 -7.32 4.85
CA ARG A 32 -12.02 -7.15 4.09
C ARG A 32 -13.07 -8.24 4.35
N GLU A 33 -12.93 -9.04 5.40
CA GLU A 33 -13.89 -10.11 5.70
C GLU A 33 -15.34 -9.61 5.69
N GLY A 34 -16.10 -10.03 4.68
CA GLY A 34 -17.52 -9.67 4.49
C GLY A 34 -17.79 -8.40 3.67
N GLU A 35 -16.75 -7.70 3.19
CA GLU A 35 -16.89 -6.52 2.34
C GLU A 35 -16.74 -6.86 0.86
N GLU A 36 -17.64 -6.33 0.03
CA GLU A 36 -17.53 -6.48 -1.42
C GLU A 36 -16.50 -5.51 -2.00
N TYR A 37 -15.67 -6.01 -2.93
CA TYR A 37 -14.78 -5.16 -3.70
C TYR A 37 -15.56 -4.11 -4.50
N PRO A 38 -15.01 -2.90 -4.69
CA PRO A 38 -15.62 -1.92 -5.57
C PRO A 38 -15.77 -2.47 -6.99
N THR A 39 -16.74 -1.96 -7.74
CA THR A 39 -16.83 -2.27 -9.17
C THR A 39 -15.71 -1.59 -9.95
N PRO A 40 -15.33 -2.09 -11.14
CA PRO A 40 -14.31 -1.48 -11.98
C PRO A 40 -14.63 -0.02 -12.33
N GLU A 41 -15.90 0.28 -12.61
CA GLU A 41 -16.36 1.63 -12.95
C GLU A 41 -16.21 2.57 -11.76
N TRP A 42 -16.57 2.12 -10.56
CA TRP A 42 -16.39 2.90 -9.35
C TRP A 42 -14.90 3.14 -9.07
N LEU A 43 -14.08 2.10 -9.21
CA LEU A 43 -12.65 2.18 -8.96
C LEU A 43 -11.98 3.14 -9.93
N LEU A 44 -12.24 3.02 -11.24
CA LEU A 44 -11.68 3.92 -12.25
C LEU A 44 -12.13 5.37 -12.06
N LYS A 45 -13.39 5.59 -11.68
CA LYS A 45 -13.93 6.94 -11.43
C LYS A 45 -13.27 7.61 -10.22
N ASN A 46 -12.95 6.86 -9.17
CA ASN A 46 -12.47 7.40 -7.90
C ASN A 46 -10.95 7.27 -7.71
N LEU A 47 -10.25 6.46 -8.51
CA LEU A 47 -8.80 6.24 -8.38
C LEU A 47 -7.98 7.54 -8.38
N PRO A 48 -8.23 8.54 -9.27
CA PRO A 48 -7.50 9.80 -9.21
C PRO A 48 -7.71 10.56 -7.90
N VAL A 49 -8.90 10.47 -7.30
CA VAL A 49 -9.22 11.13 -6.02
C VAL A 49 -8.48 10.43 -4.88
N LEU A 50 -8.51 9.09 -4.85
CA LEU A 50 -7.80 8.30 -3.85
C LEU A 50 -6.28 8.54 -3.89
N LEU A 51 -5.70 8.59 -5.10
CA LEU A 51 -4.28 8.88 -5.29
C LEU A 51 -3.91 10.30 -4.85
N ARG A 52 -4.75 11.31 -5.16
CA ARG A 52 -4.54 12.67 -4.66
C ARG A 52 -4.60 12.75 -3.14
N GLY A 53 -5.58 12.09 -2.53
CA GLY A 53 -5.68 12.03 -1.07
C GLY A 53 -4.45 11.37 -0.43
N LEU A 54 -3.91 10.33 -1.04
CA LEU A 54 -2.65 9.72 -0.60
C LEU A 54 -1.46 10.67 -0.75
N CYS A 55 -1.38 11.43 -1.85
CA CYS A 55 -0.37 12.46 -2.02
C CYS A 55 -0.47 13.54 -0.94
N ASP A 56 -1.67 14.09 -0.70
CA ASP A 56 -1.90 15.11 0.31
C ASP A 56 -1.56 14.59 1.71
N PHE A 57 -1.96 13.34 2.03
CA PHE A 57 -1.61 12.69 3.29
C PHE A 57 -0.10 12.54 3.46
N THR A 58 0.61 12.14 2.40
CA THR A 58 2.08 12.04 2.40
C THR A 58 2.74 13.41 2.58
N LEU A 59 2.29 14.41 1.84
CA LEU A 59 2.84 15.77 1.86
C LEU A 59 2.52 16.53 3.16
N SER A 60 1.46 16.14 3.87
CA SER A 60 1.13 16.72 5.18
C SER A 60 2.23 16.50 6.23
N GLY A 61 3.09 15.48 6.03
CA GLY A 61 4.11 15.08 7.00
C GLY A 61 3.55 14.42 8.26
N GLN A 62 2.22 14.21 8.35
CA GLN A 62 1.56 13.58 9.48
C GLN A 62 1.52 12.04 9.35
N ALA A 63 1.74 11.52 8.15
CA ALA A 63 1.73 10.09 7.85
C ALA A 63 3.11 9.44 8.10
N SER A 64 3.12 8.35 8.85
CA SER A 64 4.28 7.47 8.91
C SER A 64 4.44 6.66 7.61
N ALA A 65 5.66 6.18 7.35
CA ALA A 65 5.94 5.33 6.20
C ALA A 65 5.09 4.04 6.19
N LEU A 66 4.79 3.48 7.37
CA LEU A 66 3.95 2.29 7.50
C LEU A 66 2.48 2.60 7.14
N GLU A 67 1.94 3.74 7.58
CA GLU A 67 0.57 4.14 7.21
C GLU A 67 0.43 4.36 5.70
N ILE A 68 1.43 4.98 5.06
CA ILE A 68 1.47 5.14 3.60
C ILE A 68 1.49 3.78 2.91
N ALA A 69 2.36 2.86 3.37
CA ALA A 69 2.47 1.51 2.81
C ALA A 69 1.16 0.71 2.97
N GLN A 70 0.46 0.86 4.08
CA GLN A 70 -0.84 0.21 4.32
C GLN A 70 -1.95 0.74 3.39
N VAL A 71 -1.99 2.06 3.14
CA VAL A 71 -2.95 2.64 2.18
C VAL A 71 -2.65 2.16 0.76
N LEU A 72 -1.37 2.13 0.37
CA LEU A 72 -0.95 1.59 -0.92
C LEU A 72 -1.33 0.12 -1.08
N ALA A 73 -1.06 -0.72 -0.08
CA ALA A 73 -1.44 -2.13 -0.10
C ALA A 73 -2.95 -2.32 -0.26
N SER A 74 -3.74 -1.48 0.41
CA SER A 74 -5.22 -1.53 0.30
C SER A 74 -5.72 -1.10 -1.08
N LEU A 75 -5.03 -0.16 -1.73
CA LEU A 75 -5.32 0.23 -3.12
C LEU A 75 -4.93 -0.87 -4.11
N ILE A 76 -3.77 -1.50 -3.93
CA ILE A 76 -3.31 -2.63 -4.76
C ILE A 76 -4.31 -3.79 -4.65
N ASP A 77 -4.63 -4.22 -3.44
CA ASP A 77 -5.63 -5.27 -3.18
C ASP A 77 -6.97 -4.97 -3.86
N ALA A 78 -7.44 -3.72 -3.79
CA ALA A 78 -8.68 -3.29 -4.45
C ALA A 78 -8.63 -3.38 -5.98
N VAL A 79 -7.47 -3.09 -6.60
CA VAL A 79 -7.27 -3.16 -8.05
C VAL A 79 -7.15 -4.61 -8.51
N GLU A 80 -6.43 -5.46 -7.76
CA GLU A 80 -6.22 -6.86 -8.11
C GLU A 80 -7.50 -7.71 -8.00
N ASN A 81 -8.36 -7.40 -7.03
CA ASN A 81 -9.58 -8.16 -6.75
C ASN A 81 -10.87 -7.48 -7.21
N VAL A 82 -10.75 -6.43 -8.03
CA VAL A 82 -11.90 -5.74 -8.61
C VAL A 82 -12.76 -6.73 -9.42
N LYS A 83 -14.07 -6.77 -9.15
CA LYS A 83 -14.98 -7.69 -9.87
C LYS A 83 -15.20 -7.17 -11.29
N VAL A 84 -14.47 -7.68 -12.27
CA VAL A 84 -14.82 -7.45 -13.68
C VAL A 84 -16.10 -8.23 -13.96
N ASP A 85 -17.21 -7.51 -14.11
CA ASP A 85 -18.45 -8.10 -14.61
C ASP A 85 -18.16 -8.73 -15.97
N LYS A 86 -18.15 -10.06 -16.01
CA LYS A 86 -18.02 -10.77 -17.28
C LYS A 86 -19.30 -10.48 -18.07
N PRO A 87 -19.25 -9.96 -19.30
CA PRO A 87 -20.45 -9.84 -20.10
C PRO A 87 -21.04 -11.25 -20.25
N THR A 88 -22.24 -11.44 -19.72
CA THR A 88 -23.01 -12.68 -19.87
C THR A 88 -23.24 -12.87 -21.37
N GLN A 89 -22.49 -13.79 -21.98
CA GLN A 89 -22.78 -14.23 -23.34
C GLN A 89 -24.11 -14.97 -23.29
N HIS A 90 -25.13 -14.40 -23.93
CA HIS A 90 -26.45 -14.99 -24.08
C HIS A 90 -26.77 -15.18 -25.56
#